data_AF-A0A7X9P0T4-F1
#
_entry.id   AF-A0A7X9P0T4-F1
#
_cell.length_a   1.000
_cell.length_b   1.000
_cell.length_c   1.000
_cell.angle_alpha   90.00
_cell.angle_beta   90.00
_cell.angle_gamma   90.00
#
_symmetry.space_group_name_H-M   'P 1'
#
loop_
_entity.id
_entity.type
_entity.pdbx_description
1 polymer ?
#
loop_
_entity_poly.entity_id
_entity_poly.type
_entity_poly.pdbx_seq_one_letter_code
_entity_poly.pdbx_strand_id
1 'polypeptide(L)'
;MAVVFIGILTPFILQAQSVSNFTVNLGSTGKYVRVGEKFTIKGNEAERYFVYHFSTDFMPAPPPMVENANTGNPMIVDSTFEVKANQPIEIKTTGLYFIQTDTTGRDGVGFTAMPSDFPKYKKMRNIYPAMVYISTQNEMTSFKTGQRPREAFENFWINVAGSPDNAKRLIKLYFERVSEANTQFSEYKEGWKTDRGIVYIIFGAPDEISNIDGGIRWSYDSNLNHGQVEFDFFEDLNQFTGTHYVLKRSYDYKRVWFDTVKKWRNGTIQ
;
A
#
# COMPACT_ATOMS: atom_id res chain seq x y z
N MET A 1 -15.49 -20.99 -22.32
CA MET A 1 -15.10 -20.34 -21.05
C MET A 1 -13.94 -21.12 -20.47
N ALA A 2 -12.71 -20.64 -20.61
CA ALA A 2 -11.56 -21.26 -19.97
C ALA A 2 -11.40 -20.62 -18.59
N VAL A 3 -11.72 -21.38 -17.55
CA VAL A 3 -11.41 -21.02 -16.17
C VAL A 3 -9.93 -21.33 -15.97
N VAL A 4 -9.09 -20.30 -15.88
CA VAL A 4 -7.69 -20.49 -15.46
C VAL A 4 -7.70 -20.70 -13.95
N PHE A 5 -7.67 -21.97 -13.54
CA PHE A 5 -7.38 -22.35 -12.16
C PHE A 5 -5.90 -22.08 -11.90
N ILE A 6 -5.58 -21.01 -11.17
CA ILE A 6 -4.28 -20.90 -10.49
C ILE A 6 -4.39 -21.76 -9.24
N GLY A 7 -4.14 -23.06 -9.41
CA GLY A 7 -4.13 -24.05 -8.33
C GLY A 7 -2.96 -23.80 -7.38
N ILE A 8 -3.28 -23.87 -6.09
CA ILE A 8 -2.32 -23.91 -4.98
C ILE A 8 -1.47 -25.17 -5.16
N LEU A 9 -0.17 -25.03 -5.47
CA LEU A 9 0.90 -26.00 -5.23
C LEU A 9 2.25 -25.38 -5.66
N THR A 10 3.22 -25.37 -4.74
CA THR A 10 4.60 -24.81 -4.80
C THR A 10 4.73 -23.28 -4.76
N PRO A 11 5.70 -22.72 -4.01
CA PRO A 11 5.97 -21.29 -4.04
C PRO A 11 6.46 -20.93 -5.44
N PHE A 12 5.56 -20.34 -6.21
CA PHE A 12 5.73 -19.91 -7.58
C PHE A 12 6.61 -18.64 -7.55
N ILE A 13 7.90 -18.78 -7.84
CA ILE A 13 8.78 -17.61 -8.00
C ILE A 13 8.71 -17.21 -9.47
N LEU A 14 7.87 -16.22 -9.78
CA LEU A 14 8.02 -15.41 -10.99
C LEU A 14 9.29 -14.59 -10.81
N GLN A 15 10.25 -14.73 -11.73
CA GLN A 15 11.48 -13.95 -11.69
C GLN A 15 11.11 -12.48 -11.86
N ALA A 16 11.40 -11.67 -10.84
CA ALA A 16 11.19 -10.23 -10.91
C ALA A 16 11.96 -9.68 -12.11
N GLN A 17 11.23 -9.02 -13.02
CA GLN A 17 11.77 -8.38 -14.22
C GLN A 17 12.57 -9.34 -15.10
N SER A 18 11.90 -10.32 -15.72
CA SER A 18 12.41 -10.78 -17.01
C SER A 18 12.44 -9.58 -17.97
N VAL A 19 13.49 -9.50 -18.79
CA VAL A 19 13.67 -8.40 -19.75
C VAL A 19 12.53 -8.48 -20.75
N SER A 20 11.43 -7.78 -20.48
CA SER A 20 10.33 -7.66 -21.42
C SER A 20 10.84 -6.88 -22.63
N ASN A 21 10.51 -7.34 -23.84
CA ASN A 21 10.85 -6.64 -25.08
C ASN A 21 10.14 -5.28 -25.25
N PHE A 22 9.37 -4.86 -24.24
CA PHE A 22 8.63 -3.62 -24.19
C PHE A 22 8.74 -2.99 -22.81
N THR A 23 8.47 -1.69 -22.73
CA THR A 23 8.44 -0.94 -21.47
C THR A 23 7.11 -0.22 -21.30
N VAL A 24 6.62 -0.17 -20.06
CA VAL A 24 5.40 0.56 -19.70
C VAL A 24 5.81 1.90 -19.09
N ASN A 25 5.50 3.00 -19.76
CA ASN A 25 5.86 4.34 -19.24
C ASN A 25 4.78 4.82 -18.27
N LEU A 26 4.93 4.43 -17.00
CA LEU A 26 4.01 4.76 -15.91
C LEU A 26 4.21 6.21 -15.42
N GLY A 27 3.85 7.19 -16.24
CA GLY A 27 3.77 8.60 -15.84
C GLY A 27 5.01 9.15 -15.09
N SER A 28 4.82 10.20 -14.29
CA SER A 28 5.91 10.87 -13.56
C SER A 28 6.39 10.13 -12.32
N THR A 29 5.65 9.14 -11.82
CA THR A 29 5.94 8.44 -10.57
C THR A 29 6.64 7.10 -10.75
N GLY A 30 6.58 6.48 -11.94
CA GLY A 30 7.25 5.22 -12.25
C GLY A 30 6.78 3.98 -11.49
N LYS A 31 5.94 4.13 -10.45
CA LYS A 31 5.48 3.04 -9.55
C LYS A 31 4.02 2.63 -9.73
N TYR A 32 3.17 3.54 -10.19
CA TYR A 32 1.73 3.34 -10.36
C TYR A 32 1.18 4.32 -11.40
N VAL A 33 -0.05 4.07 -11.87
CA VAL A 33 -0.86 5.01 -12.67
C VAL A 33 -2.10 5.38 -11.88
N ARG A 34 -2.64 6.59 -12.05
CA ARG A 34 -3.94 6.94 -11.46
C ARG A 34 -5.07 6.62 -12.41
N VAL A 35 -6.23 6.24 -11.88
CA VAL A 35 -7.44 6.10 -12.69
C VAL A 35 -7.74 7.40 -13.44
N GLY A 36 -7.92 7.29 -14.75
CA GLY A 36 -8.11 8.42 -15.68
C GLY A 36 -6.83 9.03 -16.24
N GLU A 37 -5.63 8.67 -15.73
CA GLU A 37 -4.37 9.04 -16.36
C GLU A 37 -4.12 8.16 -17.59
N LYS A 38 -3.57 8.78 -18.63
CA LYS A 38 -3.15 8.08 -19.85
C LYS A 38 -1.68 7.72 -19.76
N PHE A 39 -1.36 6.51 -20.18
CA PHE A 39 0.01 6.02 -20.29
C PHE A 39 0.21 5.31 -21.63
N THR A 40 1.46 4.99 -21.97
CA THR A 40 1.79 4.34 -23.25
C THR A 40 2.74 3.17 -23.01
N ILE A 41 2.56 2.12 -23.80
CA ILE A 41 3.50 1.01 -23.92
C ILE A 41 4.46 1.31 -25.06
N LYS A 42 5.76 1.30 -24.81
CA LYS A 42 6.79 1.36 -25.85
C LYS A 42 7.21 -0.06 -26.21
N GLY A 43 6.97 -0.44 -27.45
CA GLY A 43 7.26 -1.78 -27.96
C GLY A 43 7.01 -1.88 -29.46
N ASN A 44 6.96 -3.10 -29.98
CA ASN A 44 6.74 -3.38 -31.39
C ASN A 44 5.27 -3.11 -31.80
N GLU A 45 5.06 -2.26 -32.81
CA GLU A 45 3.72 -1.90 -33.30
C GLU A 45 3.00 -3.04 -34.02
N ALA A 46 3.72 -4.06 -34.48
CA ALA A 46 3.14 -5.26 -35.07
C ALA A 46 2.61 -6.26 -34.01
N GLU A 47 3.01 -6.10 -32.76
CA GLU A 47 2.60 -6.98 -31.65
C GLU A 47 1.30 -6.49 -31.00
N ARG A 48 0.61 -7.46 -30.38
CA ARG A 48 -0.51 -7.20 -29.49
C ARG A 48 -0.04 -7.33 -28.06
N TYR A 49 -0.52 -6.45 -27.20
CA TYR A 49 -0.25 -6.48 -25.78
C TYR A 49 -1.53 -6.87 -25.05
N PHE A 50 -1.49 -8.01 -24.37
CA PHE A 50 -2.58 -8.54 -23.57
C PHE A 50 -2.47 -7.98 -22.16
N VAL A 51 -3.53 -7.32 -21.71
CA VAL A 51 -3.60 -6.71 -20.38
C VAL A 51 -4.56 -7.53 -19.52
N TYR A 52 -4.07 -7.98 -18.37
CA TYR A 52 -4.84 -8.65 -17.34
C TYR A 52 -5.05 -7.68 -16.19
N HIS A 53 -6.31 -7.49 -15.80
CA HIS A 53 -6.70 -6.73 -14.61
C HIS A 53 -7.10 -7.70 -13.51
N PHE A 54 -6.48 -7.54 -12.35
CA PHE A 54 -6.79 -8.27 -11.13
C PHE A 54 -7.51 -7.32 -10.18
N SER A 55 -8.71 -7.71 -9.73
CA SER A 55 -9.36 -7.03 -8.62
C SER A 55 -8.55 -7.30 -7.36
N THR A 56 -8.13 -6.25 -6.68
CA THR A 56 -7.31 -6.35 -5.48
C THR A 56 -8.05 -5.79 -4.26
N ASP A 57 -8.17 -6.63 -3.23
CA ASP A 57 -8.60 -6.23 -1.89
C ASP A 57 -7.48 -6.57 -0.90
N PHE A 58 -6.29 -5.99 -1.15
CA PHE A 58 -5.16 -6.20 -0.27
C PHE A 58 -5.47 -5.64 1.11
N MET A 59 -5.42 -6.51 2.12
CA MET A 59 -5.60 -6.11 3.50
C MET A 59 -4.45 -5.17 3.92
N PRO A 60 -4.75 -4.18 4.77
CA PRO A 60 -3.72 -3.41 5.45
C PRO A 60 -2.75 -4.33 6.18
N ALA A 61 -1.45 -4.03 6.13
CA ALA A 61 -0.46 -4.78 6.90
C ALA A 61 -0.83 -4.81 8.39
N PRO A 62 -0.76 -5.97 9.04
CA PRO A 62 -1.07 -6.06 10.45
C PRO A 62 0.05 -5.44 11.28
N PRO A 63 -0.26 -5.02 12.52
CA PRO A 63 0.74 -4.48 13.45
C PRO A 63 1.99 -5.37 13.62
N PRO A 64 3.13 -4.78 14.02
CA PRO A 64 4.44 -5.46 14.14
C PRO A 64 4.49 -6.72 15.02
N MET A 65 3.55 -6.87 15.96
CA MET A 65 3.51 -8.01 16.88
C MET A 65 2.63 -9.18 16.41
N VAL A 66 1.99 -9.06 15.23
CA VAL A 66 1.10 -10.09 14.69
C VAL A 66 1.85 -10.98 13.71
N GLU A 67 2.47 -12.04 14.20
CA GLU A 67 3.37 -12.91 13.41
C GLU A 67 2.68 -13.59 12.21
N ASN A 68 1.39 -13.91 12.33
CA ASN A 68 0.60 -14.45 11.22
C ASN A 68 -0.01 -13.31 10.41
N ALA A 69 0.78 -12.74 9.50
CA ALA A 69 0.22 -11.84 8.51
C ALA A 69 -0.72 -12.61 7.58
N ASN A 70 -1.97 -12.15 7.47
CA ASN A 70 -2.94 -12.74 6.54
C ASN A 70 -2.32 -12.82 5.14
N THR A 71 -2.22 -14.03 4.60
CA THR A 71 -2.07 -14.23 3.16
C THR A 71 -3.29 -13.59 2.51
N GLY A 72 -3.07 -12.53 1.74
CA GLY A 72 -4.16 -11.79 1.09
C GLY A 72 -5.07 -12.71 0.29
N ASN A 73 -6.28 -12.24 -0.02
CA ASN A 73 -7.19 -12.98 -0.89
C ASN A 73 -6.49 -13.39 -2.20
N PRO A 74 -6.78 -14.59 -2.74
CA PRO A 74 -6.21 -15.00 -4.01
C PRO A 74 -6.52 -13.94 -5.08
N MET A 75 -5.51 -13.59 -5.87
CA MET A 75 -5.67 -12.64 -6.96
C MET A 75 -6.43 -13.32 -8.10
N ILE A 76 -7.64 -12.84 -8.36
CA ILE A 76 -8.51 -13.36 -9.43
C ILE A 76 -8.45 -12.37 -10.59
N VAL A 77 -8.28 -12.89 -11.80
CA VAL A 77 -8.42 -12.11 -13.03
C VAL A 77 -9.87 -11.64 -13.13
N ASP A 78 -10.07 -10.32 -13.09
CA ASP A 78 -11.37 -9.68 -13.18
C ASP A 78 -11.74 -9.43 -14.66
N SER A 79 -10.79 -8.87 -15.42
CA SER A 79 -11.00 -8.59 -16.85
C SER A 79 -9.70 -8.68 -17.65
N THR A 80 -9.85 -8.85 -18.97
CA THR A 80 -8.73 -8.81 -19.92
C THR A 80 -9.07 -7.95 -21.12
N PHE A 81 -8.07 -7.30 -21.70
CA PHE A 81 -8.22 -6.52 -22.93
C PHE A 81 -6.91 -6.43 -23.71
N GLU A 82 -7.00 -6.07 -24.98
CA GLU A 82 -5.85 -5.88 -25.86
C GLU A 82 -5.56 -4.39 -26.08
N VAL A 83 -4.28 -4.05 -26.15
CA VAL A 83 -3.80 -2.71 -26.49
C VAL A 83 -2.67 -2.78 -27.52
N LYS A 84 -2.41 -1.66 -28.19
CA LYS A 84 -1.31 -1.51 -29.15
C LYS A 84 -0.19 -0.67 -28.57
N ALA A 85 1.04 -0.93 -29.02
CA ALA A 85 2.17 -0.07 -28.69
C ALA A 85 1.94 1.37 -29.17
N ASN A 86 2.56 2.32 -28.48
CA ASN A 86 2.61 3.75 -28.79
C ASN A 86 1.25 4.46 -28.88
N GLN A 87 0.16 3.82 -28.44
CA GLN A 87 -1.16 4.43 -28.32
C GLN A 87 -1.47 4.79 -26.86
N PRO A 88 -2.11 5.94 -26.59
CA PRO A 88 -2.54 6.28 -25.23
C PRO A 88 -3.58 5.28 -24.70
N ILE A 89 -3.28 4.68 -23.55
CA ILE A 89 -4.14 3.75 -22.82
C ILE A 89 -4.61 4.44 -21.55
N GLU A 90 -5.89 4.32 -21.25
CA GLU A 90 -6.51 4.87 -20.04
C GLU A 90 -7.06 3.75 -19.15
N ILE A 91 -6.67 3.76 -17.88
CA ILE A 91 -7.21 2.82 -16.88
C ILE A 91 -8.42 3.43 -16.17
N LYS A 92 -9.51 2.65 -16.12
CA LYS A 92 -10.80 3.09 -15.53
C LYS A 92 -11.05 2.55 -14.12
N THR A 93 -10.39 1.47 -13.74
CA THR A 93 -10.61 0.77 -12.47
C THR A 93 -9.30 0.61 -11.71
N THR A 94 -9.35 0.77 -10.39
CA THR A 94 -8.21 0.48 -9.52
C THR A 94 -7.92 -1.01 -9.49
N GLY A 95 -6.68 -1.38 -9.18
CA GLY A 95 -6.29 -2.78 -9.07
C GLY A 95 -4.88 -3.01 -9.59
N LEU A 96 -4.52 -4.26 -9.73
CA LEU A 96 -3.24 -4.66 -10.28
C LEU A 96 -3.42 -5.02 -11.76
N TYR A 97 -2.46 -4.60 -12.57
CA TYR A 97 -2.45 -4.85 -14.00
C TYR A 97 -1.17 -5.57 -14.37
N PHE A 98 -1.28 -6.50 -15.32
CA PHE A 98 -0.15 -7.22 -15.88
C PHE A 98 -0.25 -7.23 -17.40
N ILE A 99 0.81 -6.83 -18.08
CA ILE A 99 0.87 -6.76 -19.54
C ILE A 99 1.82 -7.83 -20.05
N GLN A 100 1.41 -8.57 -21.09
CA GLN A 100 2.23 -9.58 -21.75
C GLN A 100 2.05 -9.52 -23.27
N THR A 101 3.05 -10.00 -24.02
CA THR A 101 2.97 -10.21 -25.49
C THR A 101 2.65 -11.66 -25.85
N ASP A 102 3.02 -12.61 -24.99
CA ASP A 102 2.71 -14.04 -25.12
C ASP A 102 1.82 -14.49 -23.94
N THR A 103 0.59 -14.88 -24.24
CA THR A 103 -0.39 -15.34 -23.24
C THR A 103 -0.05 -16.72 -22.65
N THR A 104 0.89 -17.45 -23.25
CA THR A 104 1.40 -18.74 -22.75
C THR A 104 2.68 -18.57 -21.94
N GLY A 105 3.34 -17.42 -22.08
CA GLY A 105 4.56 -17.06 -21.37
C GLY A 105 4.30 -16.50 -19.96
N ARG A 106 5.38 -16.35 -19.20
CA ARG A 106 5.37 -15.77 -17.84
C ARG A 106 5.97 -14.36 -17.79
N ASP A 107 6.47 -13.89 -18.92
CA ASP A 107 7.15 -12.60 -19.03
C ASP A 107 6.13 -11.48 -19.24
N GLY A 108 6.34 -10.38 -18.54
CA GLY A 108 5.43 -9.25 -18.58
C GLY A 108 5.82 -8.13 -17.65
N VAL A 109 5.05 -7.05 -17.71
CA VAL A 109 5.24 -5.88 -16.86
C VAL A 109 3.98 -5.68 -16.02
N GLY A 110 4.16 -5.72 -14.70
CA GLY A 110 3.11 -5.45 -13.73
C GLY A 110 3.12 -4.00 -13.27
N PHE A 111 1.93 -3.46 -12.98
CA PHE A 111 1.78 -2.13 -12.38
C PHE A 111 0.45 -2.01 -11.63
N THR A 112 0.39 -1.06 -10.70
CA THR A 112 -0.82 -0.81 -9.91
C THR A 112 -1.55 0.43 -10.41
N ALA A 113 -2.87 0.35 -10.52
CA ALA A 113 -3.74 1.49 -10.76
C ALA A 113 -4.35 1.98 -9.43
N MET A 114 -4.02 3.22 -9.08
CA MET A 114 -4.44 3.88 -7.85
C MET A 114 -5.62 4.83 -8.07
N PRO A 115 -6.36 5.22 -7.02
CA PRO A 115 -7.39 6.25 -7.13
C PRO A 115 -6.89 7.55 -7.78
N SER A 116 -7.79 8.28 -8.45
CA SER A 116 -7.46 9.54 -9.15
C SER A 116 -6.88 10.63 -8.23
N ASP A 117 -7.13 10.57 -6.93
CA ASP A 117 -6.63 11.49 -5.91
C ASP A 117 -5.39 10.97 -5.15
N PHE A 118 -4.85 9.81 -5.49
CA PHE A 118 -3.63 9.27 -4.88
C PHE A 118 -2.40 10.15 -5.17
N PRO A 119 -1.39 10.31 -4.30
CA PRO A 119 -1.19 9.70 -2.98
C PRO A 119 -1.94 10.40 -1.83
N LYS A 120 -2.53 11.58 -2.10
CA LYS A 120 -3.21 12.41 -1.11
C LYS A 120 -4.72 12.42 -1.31
N TYR A 121 -5.38 11.49 -0.64
CA TYR A 121 -6.82 11.31 -0.76
C TYR A 121 -7.62 12.58 -0.43
N LYS A 122 -8.64 12.83 -1.26
CA LYS A 122 -9.61 13.92 -1.11
C LYS A 122 -11.00 13.40 -0.78
N LYS A 123 -11.33 12.21 -1.27
CA LYS A 123 -12.65 11.59 -1.06
C LYS A 123 -12.66 10.83 0.26
N MET A 124 -13.66 11.05 1.12
CA MET A 124 -13.76 10.38 2.43
C MET A 124 -13.67 8.85 2.35
N ARG A 125 -14.27 8.24 1.32
CA ARG A 125 -14.16 6.79 1.04
C ARG A 125 -12.73 6.25 0.94
N ASN A 126 -11.78 7.10 0.56
CA ASN A 126 -10.37 6.75 0.44
C ASN A 126 -9.56 7.20 1.68
N ILE A 127 -10.08 8.13 2.47
CA ILE A 127 -9.39 8.71 3.65
C ILE A 127 -9.57 7.80 4.87
N TYR A 128 -10.81 7.47 5.23
CA TYR A 128 -11.09 6.76 6.49
C TYR A 128 -10.42 5.37 6.58
N PRO A 129 -10.21 4.58 5.51
CA PRO A 129 -9.63 3.23 5.64
C PRO A 129 -8.25 3.23 6.32
N ALA A 130 -7.44 4.27 6.11
CA ALA A 130 -6.12 4.38 6.72
C ALA A 130 -6.18 4.48 8.25
N MET A 131 -7.31 4.92 8.83
CA MET A 131 -7.47 5.06 10.28
C MET A 131 -7.50 3.73 11.04
N VAL A 132 -7.54 2.59 10.35
CA VAL A 132 -7.57 1.24 10.93
C VAL A 132 -6.48 1.02 11.99
N TYR A 133 -5.35 1.73 11.90
CA TYR A 133 -4.23 1.60 12.83
C TYR A 133 -4.42 2.31 14.18
N ILE A 134 -5.35 3.27 14.26
CA ILE A 134 -5.61 4.04 15.49
C ILE A 134 -7.08 3.98 15.93
N SER A 135 -7.95 3.33 15.15
CA SER A 135 -9.38 3.23 15.40
C SER A 135 -9.81 1.81 15.78
N THR A 136 -10.95 1.71 16.45
CA THR A 136 -11.66 0.45 16.72
C THR A 136 -12.55 0.06 15.54
N GLN A 137 -13.00 -1.19 15.51
CA GLN A 137 -13.94 -1.67 14.48
C GLN A 137 -15.26 -0.89 14.47
N ASN A 138 -15.75 -0.47 15.64
CA ASN A 138 -16.99 0.32 15.74
C ASN A 138 -16.80 1.73 15.18
N GLU A 139 -15.67 2.38 15.49
CA GLU A 139 -15.29 3.67 14.92
C GLU A 139 -15.17 3.56 13.39
N MET A 140 -14.46 2.55 12.89
CA MET A 140 -14.31 2.30 11.45
C MET A 140 -15.67 2.10 10.74
N THR A 141 -16.58 1.35 11.37
CA THR A 141 -17.93 1.13 10.84
C THR A 141 -18.72 2.45 10.78
N SER A 142 -18.56 3.31 11.78
CA SER A 142 -19.21 4.63 11.81
C SER A 142 -18.73 5.54 10.67
N PHE A 143 -17.45 5.46 10.28
CA PHE A 143 -16.89 6.24 9.18
C PHE A 143 -17.31 5.72 7.80
N LYS A 144 -17.68 4.44 7.70
CA LYS A 144 -18.05 3.79 6.44
C LYS A 144 -19.54 3.84 6.16
N THR A 145 -20.38 3.43 7.12
CA THR A 145 -21.82 3.21 6.94
C THR A 145 -22.68 3.86 8.04
N GLY A 146 -22.10 4.72 8.88
CA GLY A 146 -22.87 5.44 9.90
C GLY A 146 -23.92 6.36 9.28
N GLN A 147 -24.91 6.78 10.08
CA GLN A 147 -25.93 7.75 9.63
C GLN A 147 -25.31 9.08 9.19
N ARG A 148 -24.22 9.49 9.85
CA ARG A 148 -23.47 10.73 9.57
C ARG A 148 -21.97 10.46 9.57
N PRO A 149 -21.42 9.83 8.50
CA PRO A 149 -20.04 9.35 8.51
C PRO A 149 -18.98 10.45 8.69
N ARG A 150 -19.23 11.62 8.09
CA ARG A 150 -18.33 12.77 8.21
C ARG A 150 -18.30 13.33 9.63
N GLU A 151 -19.47 13.49 10.26
CA GLU A 151 -19.55 13.93 11.66
C GLU A 151 -18.90 12.91 12.59
N ALA A 152 -19.08 11.61 12.36
CA ALA A 152 -18.42 10.56 13.15
C ALA A 152 -16.88 10.65 13.05
N PHE A 153 -16.35 10.87 11.85
CA PHE A 153 -14.92 11.08 11.63
C PHE A 153 -14.41 12.35 12.35
N GLU A 154 -15.10 13.47 12.21
CA GLU A 154 -14.71 14.74 12.85
C GLU A 154 -14.77 14.62 14.38
N ASN A 155 -15.82 13.99 14.92
CA ASN A 155 -15.98 13.73 16.35
C ASN A 155 -14.90 12.80 16.90
N PHE A 156 -14.46 11.79 16.16
CA PHE A 156 -13.32 10.94 16.56
C PHE A 156 -12.10 11.81 16.87
N TRP A 157 -11.72 12.69 15.94
CA TRP A 157 -10.55 13.53 16.11
C TRP A 157 -10.72 14.58 17.22
N ILE A 158 -11.90 15.18 17.36
CA ILE A 158 -12.19 16.12 18.46
C ILE A 158 -12.06 15.41 19.81
N ASN A 159 -12.61 14.20 19.95
CA ASN A 159 -12.56 13.41 21.19
C ASN A 159 -11.13 12.99 21.54
N VAL A 160 -10.34 12.58 20.53
CA VAL A 160 -8.92 12.23 20.70
C VAL A 160 -8.10 13.46 21.10
N ALA A 161 -8.38 14.61 20.49
CA ALA A 161 -7.54 15.79 20.63
C ALA A 161 -7.87 16.68 21.84
N GLY A 162 -9.09 16.58 22.37
CA GLY A 162 -9.63 17.42 23.45
C GLY A 162 -9.99 18.86 23.03
N SER A 163 -9.54 19.33 21.87
CA SER A 163 -9.88 20.65 21.33
C SER A 163 -9.92 20.65 19.79
N PRO A 164 -10.71 21.54 19.16
CA PRO A 164 -10.78 21.64 17.70
C PRO A 164 -9.43 21.97 17.04
N ASP A 165 -8.60 22.81 17.66
CA ASP A 165 -7.31 23.20 17.09
C ASP A 165 -6.29 22.06 17.15
N ASN A 166 -6.24 21.31 18.25
CA ASN A 166 -5.42 20.12 18.32
C ASN A 166 -5.93 19.02 17.37
N ALA A 167 -7.25 18.89 17.17
CA ALA A 167 -7.82 17.96 16.22
C ALA A 167 -7.36 18.25 14.78
N LYS A 168 -7.40 19.54 14.35
CA LYS A 168 -6.87 19.96 13.04
C LYS A 168 -5.40 19.61 12.88
N ARG A 169 -4.58 19.87 13.90
CA ARG A 169 -3.14 19.52 13.89
C ARG A 169 -2.93 18.01 13.73
N LEU A 170 -3.64 17.19 14.51
CA LEU A 170 -3.51 15.73 14.48
C LEU A 170 -4.00 15.11 13.17
N ILE A 171 -5.13 15.60 12.63
CA ILE A 171 -5.61 15.20 11.30
C ILE A 171 -4.54 15.50 10.25
N LYS A 172 -4.00 16.73 10.26
CA LYS A 172 -2.95 17.14 9.32
C LYS A 172 -1.74 16.20 9.42
N LEU A 173 -1.20 16.01 10.62
CA LEU A 173 -0.04 15.14 10.86
C LEU A 173 -0.29 13.70 10.40
N TYR A 174 -1.43 13.11 10.77
CA TYR A 174 -1.74 11.72 10.42
C TYR A 174 -1.84 11.52 8.90
N PHE A 175 -2.57 12.39 8.21
CA PHE A 175 -2.76 12.25 6.76
C PHE A 175 -1.57 12.74 5.93
N GLU A 176 -0.69 13.58 6.49
CA GLU A 176 0.65 13.84 5.93
C GLU A 176 1.48 12.56 5.95
N ARG A 177 1.56 11.87 7.10
CA ARG A 177 2.27 10.58 7.18
C ARG A 177 1.67 9.51 6.26
N VAL A 178 0.35 9.44 6.13
CA VAL A 178 -0.32 8.53 5.16
C VAL A 178 0.07 8.88 3.72
N SER A 179 0.07 10.16 3.35
CA SER A 179 0.44 10.61 2.00
C SER A 179 1.92 10.36 1.69
N GLU A 180 2.79 10.53 2.67
CA GLU A 180 4.23 10.23 2.56
C GLU A 180 4.46 8.73 2.44
N ALA A 181 3.80 7.91 3.26
CA ALA A 181 3.84 6.46 3.14
C ALA A 181 3.38 6.00 1.75
N ASN A 182 2.30 6.59 1.23
CA ASN A 182 1.82 6.35 -0.13
C ASN A 182 2.82 6.75 -1.20
N THR A 183 3.58 7.82 -1.00
CA THR A 183 4.57 8.28 -1.98
C THR A 183 5.80 7.38 -1.98
N GLN A 184 6.27 6.99 -0.79
CA GLN A 184 7.53 6.27 -0.62
C GLN A 184 7.38 4.76 -0.82
N PHE A 185 6.31 4.17 -0.27
CA PHE A 185 6.19 2.72 -0.08
C PHE A 185 5.08 2.06 -0.91
N SER A 186 4.50 2.75 -1.90
CA SER A 186 3.52 2.12 -2.79
C SER A 186 4.19 1.24 -3.83
N GLU A 187 3.67 0.02 -3.96
CA GLU A 187 4.14 -1.03 -4.85
C GLU A 187 2.90 -1.74 -5.43
N TYR A 188 2.73 -3.05 -5.17
CA TYR A 188 1.53 -3.82 -5.55
C TYR A 188 0.26 -3.39 -4.79
N LYS A 189 0.41 -2.67 -3.68
CA LYS A 189 -0.65 -2.08 -2.87
C LYS A 189 -0.29 -0.66 -2.43
N GLU A 190 -1.27 0.07 -1.92
CA GLU A 190 -1.07 1.43 -1.42
C GLU A 190 -0.06 1.44 -0.27
N GLY A 191 0.83 2.44 -0.27
CA GLY A 191 1.93 2.51 0.69
C GLY A 191 1.47 2.53 2.15
N TRP A 192 0.33 3.14 2.47
CA TRP A 192 -0.24 3.08 3.82
C TRP A 192 -0.58 1.65 4.30
N LYS A 193 -0.75 0.69 3.38
CA LYS A 193 -1.05 -0.72 3.66
C LYS A 193 0.21 -1.60 3.76
N THR A 194 1.41 -1.09 3.49
CA THR A 194 2.67 -1.87 3.53
C THR A 194 3.30 -1.86 4.92
N ASP A 195 4.16 -2.83 5.19
CA ASP A 195 4.83 -2.96 6.48
C ASP A 195 5.66 -1.71 6.84
N ARG A 196 6.37 -1.14 5.86
CA ARG A 196 7.07 0.14 6.02
C ARG A 196 6.09 1.29 6.25
N GLY A 197 4.98 1.31 5.52
CA GLY A 197 3.97 2.35 5.66
C GLY A 197 3.30 2.40 7.02
N ILE A 198 2.96 1.26 7.61
CA ILE A 198 2.32 1.26 8.95
C ILE A 198 3.29 1.76 10.03
N VAL A 199 4.56 1.35 9.95
CA VAL A 199 5.59 1.78 10.90
C VAL A 199 5.80 3.29 10.74
N TYR A 200 5.90 3.79 9.50
CA TYR A 200 6.02 5.20 9.22
C TYR A 200 4.81 6.03 9.70
N ILE A 201 3.58 5.54 9.52
CA ILE A 201 2.38 6.25 9.96
C ILE A 201 2.38 6.39 11.49
N ILE A 202 2.66 5.30 12.21
CA ILE A 202 2.60 5.29 13.68
C ILE A 202 3.79 6.02 14.30
N PHE A 203 5.01 5.76 13.85
CA PHE A 203 6.24 6.28 14.46
C PHE A 203 6.75 7.55 13.79
N GLY A 204 6.49 7.75 12.50
CA GLY A 204 7.09 8.81 11.70
C GLY A 204 8.34 8.32 10.95
N ALA A 205 9.12 9.25 10.43
CA ALA A 205 10.41 8.94 9.82
C ALA A 205 11.37 8.34 10.87
N PRO A 206 12.15 7.32 10.51
CA PRO A 206 13.18 6.77 11.40
C PRO A 206 14.30 7.78 11.63
N ASP A 207 14.95 7.67 12.79
CA ASP A 207 16.13 8.47 13.13
C ASP A 207 17.35 8.00 12.31
N GLU A 208 17.48 6.69 12.10
CA GLU A 208 18.53 6.08 11.28
C GLU A 208 17.98 4.95 10.40
N ILE A 209 18.53 4.83 9.19
CA ILE A 209 18.32 3.69 8.30
C ILE A 209 19.68 3.04 8.03
N SER A 210 19.85 1.78 8.42
CA SER A 210 21.05 0.98 8.17
C SER A 210 20.75 -0.20 7.25
N ASN A 211 21.73 -0.59 6.43
CA ASN A 211 21.62 -1.81 5.62
C ASN A 211 21.96 -3.01 6.50
N ILE A 212 21.15 -4.07 6.39
CA ILE A 212 21.39 -5.37 7.01
C ILE A 212 21.44 -6.44 5.92
N ASP A 213 21.89 -7.65 6.24
CA ASP A 213 21.90 -8.74 5.28
C ASP A 213 20.46 -9.04 4.80
N GLY A 214 20.24 -8.93 3.49
CA GLY A 214 18.93 -9.13 2.86
C GLY A 214 17.87 -8.06 3.17
N GLY A 215 18.24 -6.88 3.68
CA GLY A 215 17.24 -5.89 4.06
C GLY A 215 17.75 -4.54 4.58
N ILE A 216 16.85 -3.81 5.23
CA ILE A 216 17.11 -2.54 5.89
C ILE A 216 16.58 -2.55 7.32
N ARG A 217 17.23 -1.81 8.20
CA ARG A 217 16.82 -1.60 9.58
C ARG A 217 16.49 -0.14 9.80
N TRP A 218 15.33 0.11 10.39
CA TRP A 218 14.91 1.44 10.83
C TRP A 218 15.06 1.54 12.34
N SER A 219 15.85 2.50 12.80
CA SER A 219 16.07 2.75 14.23
C SER A 219 15.37 4.04 14.66
N TYR A 220 14.76 3.99 15.84
CA TYR A 220 14.10 5.12 16.48
C TYR A 220 14.67 5.27 17.89
N ASP A 221 15.50 6.30 18.09
CA ASP A 221 16.28 6.58 19.29
C ASP A 221 15.55 7.55 20.22
N SER A 222 14.75 8.45 19.64
CA SER A 222 14.25 9.62 20.34
C SER A 222 12.73 9.57 20.53
N ASN A 223 12.28 9.73 21.78
CA ASN A 223 10.87 9.93 22.21
C ASN A 223 10.02 8.70 22.54
N LEU A 224 10.62 7.53 22.74
CA LEU A 224 9.92 6.37 23.30
C LEU A 224 10.34 6.17 24.76
N ASN A 225 9.38 5.95 25.66
CA ASN A 225 9.64 5.79 27.10
C ASN A 225 10.52 4.56 27.45
N HIS A 226 10.95 3.78 26.44
CA HIS A 226 11.53 2.44 26.59
C HIS A 226 12.89 2.27 25.90
N GLY A 227 13.53 3.35 25.45
CA GLY A 227 14.80 3.30 24.71
C GLY A 227 14.60 3.10 23.21
N GLN A 228 15.70 2.76 22.53
CA GLN A 228 15.74 2.56 21.08
C GLN A 228 14.86 1.37 20.65
N VAL A 229 14.12 1.53 19.56
CA VAL A 229 13.42 0.43 18.88
C VAL A 229 13.93 0.30 17.44
N GLU A 230 14.14 -0.93 17.01
CA GLU A 230 14.62 -1.26 15.68
C GLU A 230 13.59 -2.14 14.94
N PHE A 231 13.24 -1.75 13.70
CA PHE A 231 12.39 -2.52 12.81
C PHE A 231 13.22 -3.04 11.63
N ASP A 232 13.33 -4.36 11.53
CA ASP A 232 14.05 -5.02 10.42
C ASP A 232 13.08 -5.34 9.30
N PHE A 233 13.36 -4.84 8.11
CA PHE A 233 12.62 -5.12 6.90
C PHE A 233 13.48 -5.91 5.92
N PHE A 234 13.02 -7.09 5.53
CA PHE A 234 13.70 -7.94 4.56
C PHE A 234 13.09 -7.80 3.18
N GLU A 235 13.94 -7.87 2.16
CA GLU A 235 13.51 -7.91 0.77
C GLU A 235 12.78 -9.22 0.48
N ASP A 236 11.65 -9.10 -0.21
CA ASP A 236 10.87 -10.21 -0.72
C ASP A 236 10.43 -9.90 -2.15
N LEU A 237 10.14 -10.93 -2.94
CA LEU A 237 9.81 -10.78 -4.36
C LEU A 237 8.29 -10.77 -4.55
N ASN A 238 7.79 -9.70 -5.16
CA ASN A 238 6.45 -9.64 -5.70
C ASN A 238 6.48 -9.93 -7.21
N GLN A 239 5.67 -10.88 -7.63
CA GLN A 239 5.60 -11.32 -9.02
C GLN A 239 5.18 -10.24 -10.03
N PHE A 240 4.57 -9.14 -9.58
CA PHE A 240 4.09 -8.07 -10.45
C PHE A 240 4.91 -6.79 -10.34
N THR A 241 5.33 -6.42 -9.12
CA THR A 241 5.97 -5.12 -8.87
C THR A 241 7.45 -5.21 -8.49
N GLY A 242 8.05 -6.41 -8.53
CA GLY A 242 9.44 -6.63 -8.17
C GLY A 242 9.64 -6.70 -6.66
N THR A 243 10.75 -6.18 -6.16
CA THR A 243 11.10 -6.29 -4.74
C THR A 243 10.22 -5.42 -3.85
N HIS A 244 9.72 -6.00 -2.75
CA HIS A 244 9.06 -5.29 -1.65
C HIS A 244 9.75 -5.60 -0.33
N TYR A 245 9.44 -4.82 0.71
CA TYR A 245 10.02 -4.98 2.04
C TYR A 245 8.99 -5.48 3.04
N VAL A 246 9.32 -6.59 3.72
CA VAL A 246 8.49 -7.26 4.73
C VAL A 246 9.13 -7.10 6.09
N LEU A 247 8.33 -6.68 7.08
CA LEU A 247 8.78 -6.55 8.46
C LEU A 247 8.99 -7.93 9.10
N LYS A 248 10.15 -8.12 9.72
CA LYS A 248 10.38 -9.21 10.68
C LYS A 248 9.57 -8.92 11.94
N ARG A 249 8.45 -9.60 12.08
CA ARG A 249 7.52 -9.40 13.20
C ARG A 249 8.01 -10.07 14.47
N SER A 250 7.70 -9.46 15.61
CA SER A 250 8.02 -9.97 16.93
C SER A 250 7.02 -9.46 17.96
N TYR A 251 6.63 -10.33 18.89
CA TYR A 251 5.81 -9.96 20.04
C TYR A 251 6.42 -8.81 20.87
N ASP A 252 7.74 -8.63 20.84
CA ASP A 252 8.45 -7.58 21.58
C ASP A 252 8.01 -6.16 21.18
N TYR A 253 7.56 -5.98 19.94
CA TYR A 253 7.02 -4.69 19.49
C TYR A 253 5.70 -4.30 20.14
N LYS A 254 5.03 -5.22 20.83
CA LYS A 254 3.69 -4.99 21.39
C LYS A 254 3.64 -3.76 22.30
N ARG A 255 4.59 -3.65 23.23
CA ARG A 255 4.61 -2.56 24.22
C ARG A 255 4.78 -1.21 23.56
N VAL A 256 5.83 -1.06 22.75
CA VAL A 256 6.18 0.20 22.09
C VAL A 256 5.12 0.63 21.07
N TRP A 257 4.51 -0.32 20.37
CA TRP A 257 3.39 -0.05 19.46
C TRP A 257 2.18 0.49 20.21
N PHE A 258 1.71 -0.19 21.25
CA PHE A 258 0.52 0.23 21.99
C PHE A 258 0.71 1.58 22.69
N ASP A 259 1.90 1.85 23.23
CA ASP A 259 2.19 3.14 23.84
C ASP A 259 2.17 4.27 22.81
N THR A 260 2.66 4.04 21.59
CA THR A 260 2.63 5.03 20.50
C THR A 260 1.22 5.23 19.96
N VAL A 261 0.44 4.16 19.77
CA VAL A 261 -0.99 4.25 19.41
C VAL A 261 -1.78 4.96 20.51
N LYS A 262 -1.44 4.77 21.80
CA LYS A 262 -2.05 5.50 22.91
C LYS A 262 -1.74 7.00 22.85
N LYS A 263 -0.51 7.40 22.48
CA LYS A 263 -0.19 8.82 22.23
C LYS A 263 -1.04 9.42 21.12
N TRP A 264 -1.27 8.66 20.03
CA TRP A 264 -2.23 9.04 19.00
C TRP A 264 -3.63 9.23 19.57
N ARG A 265 -4.15 8.22 20.29
CA ARG A 265 -5.52 8.23 20.85
C ARG A 265 -5.74 9.24 21.99
N ASN A 266 -4.68 9.73 22.61
CA ASN A 266 -4.74 10.78 23.63
C ASN A 266 -4.37 12.17 23.07
N GLY A 267 -4.09 12.27 21.77
CA GLY A 267 -3.74 13.53 21.11
C GLY A 267 -2.41 14.15 21.58
N THR A 268 -1.53 13.36 22.20
CA THR A 268 -0.23 13.80 22.75
C THR A 268 0.94 13.49 21.82
N ILE A 269 0.69 12.87 20.66
CA ILE A 269 1.71 12.68 19.64
C ILE A 269 2.17 14.06 19.10
N GLN A 270 3.48 14.20 18.92
CA GLN A 270 4.12 15.41 18.43
C GLN A 270 4.50 15.24 16.96
#